data_AF-A0A9P4IS20-F1
#
_entry.id   AF-A0A9P4IS20-F1
#
_cell.length_a   1.000
_cell.length_b   1.000
_cell.length_c   1.000
_cell.angle_alpha   90.00
_cell.angle_beta   90.00
_cell.angle_gamma   90.00
#
_symmetry.space_group_name_H-M   'P 1'
#
loop_
_entity.id
_entity.type
_entity.pdbx_description
1 polymer ?
#
loop_
_entity_poly.entity_id
_entity_poly.type
_entity_poly.pdbx_seq_one_letter_code
_entity_poly.pdbx_strand_id
1 'polypeptide(L)'
;MRHRAMSITGVRRHRLLILLLPVLLLVAFLLQSDSINILKIWSPRCATTTGSNGDAVSRNSSPHRISKVSMLFGKNDLYERALETHREHNEMHGYGMKVLREQLTDGYWNKLLYILSLLVEELAKPPTRRIEWFMWVDAHVVLLNPQIPLDIFLPVQDNNFRETHFIGTRNDGDFVPSVFFIHVHPWSIKLLVKAMAVPMIDELAELGSAMDRRALSYILDETEFRDSVIYQPWHWFHESFSSNAKEGSDRRGTLLAQFPSNLKAARWKQLADCLDRLHRIEENTAIPFEDTFYLEETERFWELARDVNFMLLVTKQLQKGLTEWNEDIAAASSRLEDVLSYDLDQKQQAMEAIEDVKKLVSTIQVPQRPVKEVDKGEWIEPP
;
A
#
# COMPACT_ATOMS: atom_id res chain seq x y z
N MET A 1 -43.71 47.78 54.94
CA MET A 1 -42.83 48.23 53.85
C MET A 1 -42.75 47.13 52.80
N ARG A 2 -42.87 47.53 51.53
CA ARG A 2 -42.92 46.71 50.31
C ARG A 2 -41.54 46.12 49.98
N HIS A 3 -41.49 44.94 49.33
CA HIS A 3 -40.61 44.60 48.18
C HIS A 3 -40.91 43.15 47.74
N ARG A 4 -41.75 42.94 46.71
CA ARG A 4 -41.43 42.68 45.29
C ARG A 4 -40.56 41.43 45.04
N ALA A 5 -41.25 40.33 44.70
CA ALA A 5 -40.69 39.20 43.98
C ALA A 5 -40.48 39.58 42.50
N MET A 6 -39.31 39.25 41.94
CA MET A 6 -38.99 39.44 40.52
C MET A 6 -38.72 38.08 39.89
N SER A 7 -39.55 37.76 38.90
CA SER A 7 -39.51 36.58 38.06
C SER A 7 -38.23 36.55 37.19
N ILE A 8 -37.46 35.46 37.28
CA ILE A 8 -36.34 35.15 36.39
C ILE A 8 -36.70 33.88 35.60
N THR A 9 -37.61 33.99 34.64
CA THR A 9 -37.94 32.87 33.72
C THR A 9 -37.92 33.23 32.24
N GLY A 10 -37.71 34.50 31.86
CA GLY A 10 -37.77 34.94 30.45
C GLY A 10 -36.47 34.85 29.63
N VAL A 11 -35.30 34.94 30.27
CA VAL A 11 -34.03 35.18 29.54
C VAL A 11 -33.30 33.89 29.12
N ARG A 12 -33.58 32.74 29.75
CA ARG A 12 -32.91 31.47 29.42
C ARG A 12 -33.45 30.77 28.16
N ARG A 13 -34.72 30.97 27.79
CA ARG A 13 -35.31 30.32 26.59
C ARG A 13 -34.77 30.88 25.27
N HIS A 14 -34.49 32.19 25.22
CA HIS A 14 -34.01 32.85 24.01
C HIS A 14 -32.54 32.50 23.69
N ARG A 15 -31.69 32.27 24.70
CA ARG A 15 -30.30 31.84 24.48
C ARG A 15 -30.18 30.37 24.06
N LEU A 16 -31.11 29.52 24.48
CA LEU A 16 -31.13 28.10 24.05
C LEU A 16 -31.58 27.96 22.59
N LEU A 17 -32.55 28.77 22.16
CA LEU A 17 -33.05 28.80 20.77
C LEU A 17 -32.00 29.28 19.76
N ILE A 18 -31.16 30.25 20.15
CA ILE A 18 -30.08 30.78 19.29
C ILE A 18 -28.93 29.76 19.10
N LEU A 19 -28.71 28.86 20.06
CA LEU A 19 -27.69 27.81 19.95
C LEU A 19 -28.17 26.55 19.19
N LEU A 20 -29.47 26.27 19.19
CA LEU A 20 -30.05 25.12 18.48
C LEU A 20 -30.20 25.35 16.98
N LEU A 21 -30.42 26.59 16.56
CA LEU A 21 -30.61 26.96 15.15
C LEU A 21 -29.43 26.58 14.23
N PRO A 22 -28.15 26.85 14.57
CA PRO A 22 -27.03 26.46 13.73
C PRO A 22 -26.81 24.94 13.68
N VAL A 23 -27.14 24.22 14.75
CA VAL A 23 -27.06 22.74 14.79
C VAL A 23 -28.15 22.13 13.90
N LEU A 24 -29.37 22.68 13.94
CA LEU A 24 -30.45 22.27 13.05
C LEU A 24 -30.16 22.60 11.57
N LEU A 25 -29.52 23.73 11.30
CA LEU A 25 -29.07 24.08 9.94
C LEU A 25 -27.93 23.17 9.45
N LEU A 26 -27.00 22.77 10.33
CA LEU A 26 -25.94 21.82 9.99
C LEU A 26 -26.50 20.42 9.73
N VAL A 27 -27.47 19.97 10.53
CA VAL A 27 -28.18 18.69 10.31
C VAL A 27 -29.03 18.75 9.04
N ALA A 28 -29.70 19.86 8.74
CA ALA A 28 -30.43 20.04 7.49
C ALA A 28 -29.51 20.08 6.26
N PHE A 29 -28.31 20.66 6.38
CA PHE A 29 -27.29 20.67 5.33
C PHE A 29 -26.72 19.27 5.08
N LEU A 30 -26.49 18.49 6.13
CA LEU A 30 -26.05 17.09 6.03
C LEU A 30 -27.16 16.19 5.44
N LEU A 31 -28.43 16.44 5.79
CA LEU A 31 -29.57 15.70 5.23
C LEU A 31 -29.91 16.11 3.78
N GLN A 32 -29.57 17.34 3.35
CA GLN A 32 -29.66 17.75 1.94
C GLN A 32 -28.47 17.26 1.10
N SER A 33 -27.37 16.81 1.71
CA SER A 33 -26.25 16.21 0.97
C SER A 33 -26.49 14.78 0.49
N ASP A 34 -27.60 14.14 0.91
CA ASP A 34 -27.95 12.75 0.55
C ASP A 34 -28.65 12.61 -0.83
N SER A 35 -28.37 13.51 -1.77
CA SER A 35 -28.84 13.39 -3.17
C SER A 35 -27.69 13.46 -4.17
N ILE A 36 -26.49 13.00 -3.77
CA ILE A 36 -25.44 12.68 -4.73
C ILE A 36 -25.76 11.29 -5.29
N ASN A 37 -26.33 11.27 -6.50
CA ASN A 37 -26.44 10.05 -7.31
C ASN A 37 -25.05 9.39 -7.41
N ILE A 38 -24.82 8.34 -6.61
CA ILE A 38 -23.55 7.60 -6.53
C ILE A 38 -23.18 7.00 -7.91
N LEU A 39 -24.17 6.80 -8.79
CA LEU A 39 -23.99 6.35 -10.17
C LEU A 39 -23.57 7.44 -11.17
N LYS A 40 -23.57 8.73 -10.82
CA LYS A 40 -23.14 9.84 -11.71
C LYS A 40 -21.67 10.26 -11.51
N ILE A 41 -20.98 9.70 -10.52
CA ILE A 41 -19.53 9.93 -10.31
C ILE A 41 -18.67 9.10 -11.27
N TRP A 42 -19.27 8.08 -11.91
CA TRP A 42 -18.63 7.33 -12.98
C TRP A 42 -18.78 8.06 -14.32
N SER A 43 -17.97 9.10 -14.52
CA SER A 43 -17.59 9.53 -15.87
C SER A 43 -16.12 9.19 -16.06
N PRO A 44 -15.74 8.32 -17.02
CA PRO A 44 -14.35 8.11 -17.35
C PRO A 44 -13.85 9.38 -18.04
N ARG A 45 -13.25 10.30 -17.29
CA ARG A 45 -12.38 11.31 -17.91
C ARG A 45 -11.06 10.61 -18.19
N CYS A 46 -10.96 9.98 -19.36
CA CYS A 46 -9.69 9.95 -20.07
C CYS A 46 -9.23 11.40 -20.22
N ALA A 47 -8.22 11.79 -19.46
CA ALA A 47 -7.49 13.02 -19.75
C ALA A 47 -6.58 12.73 -20.95
N THR A 48 -7.08 12.98 -22.15
CA THR A 48 -6.22 13.26 -23.31
C THR A 48 -5.52 14.59 -23.04
N THR A 49 -4.28 14.52 -22.56
CA THR A 49 -3.39 15.68 -22.51
C THR A 49 -2.94 15.99 -23.93
N THR A 50 -3.75 16.74 -24.67
CA THR A 50 -3.29 17.47 -25.86
C THR A 50 -2.28 18.53 -25.41
N GLY A 51 -1.08 18.46 -25.96
CA GLY A 51 0.08 19.24 -25.53
C GLY A 51 -0.09 20.75 -25.65
N SER A 52 0.55 21.44 -24.70
CA SER A 52 1.09 22.77 -24.91
C SER A 52 2.55 22.75 -24.44
N ASN A 53 3.47 23.03 -25.37
CA ASN A 53 4.88 23.22 -25.13
C ASN A 53 5.13 24.26 -24.03
N GLY A 54 6.04 23.96 -23.12
CA GLY A 54 6.61 24.92 -22.16
C GLY A 54 6.83 24.28 -20.80
N ASP A 55 8.08 24.15 -20.42
CA ASP A 55 8.60 23.78 -19.09
C ASP A 55 8.64 22.28 -18.78
N ALA A 56 9.76 21.67 -19.18
CA ALA A 56 10.27 20.43 -18.61
C ALA A 56 10.56 20.65 -17.11
N VAL A 57 9.53 20.47 -16.29
CA VAL A 57 9.64 20.43 -14.84
C VAL A 57 10.46 19.19 -14.47
N SER A 58 11.64 19.41 -13.91
CA SER A 58 12.48 18.38 -13.31
C SER A 58 11.69 17.63 -12.22
N ARG A 59 11.30 16.37 -12.47
CA ARG A 59 10.71 15.45 -11.47
C ARG A 59 11.76 14.92 -10.48
N ASN A 60 12.75 15.73 -10.10
CA ASN A 60 13.93 15.27 -9.33
C ASN A 60 13.72 15.26 -7.80
N SER A 61 12.48 15.15 -7.32
CA SER A 61 12.23 14.81 -5.92
C SER A 61 11.17 13.74 -5.85
N SER A 62 11.62 12.52 -5.58
CA SER A 62 10.79 11.42 -5.10
C SER A 62 9.79 11.93 -4.04
N PRO A 63 8.47 11.69 -4.20
CA PRO A 63 7.47 12.11 -3.20
C PRO A 63 7.69 11.44 -1.84
N HIS A 64 8.38 10.29 -1.81
CA HIS A 64 8.66 9.54 -0.60
C HIS A 64 10.11 9.67 -0.15
N ARG A 65 10.37 9.63 1.15
CA ARG A 65 11.76 9.47 1.65
C ARG A 65 12.05 7.98 1.76
N ILE A 66 12.80 7.43 0.80
CA ILE A 66 13.07 5.99 0.70
C ILE A 66 14.53 5.70 1.10
N SER A 67 14.73 4.65 1.89
CA SER A 67 16.06 4.08 2.12
C SER A 67 16.04 2.58 1.84
N LYS A 68 17.00 2.10 1.06
CA LYS A 68 17.25 0.67 0.90
C LYS A 68 17.94 0.12 2.14
N VAL A 69 17.59 -1.11 2.51
CA VAL A 69 18.15 -1.83 3.66
C VAL A 69 18.59 -3.21 3.22
N SER A 70 19.78 -3.63 3.63
CA SER A 70 20.33 -4.96 3.35
C SER A 70 21.17 -5.49 4.51
N MET A 71 21.64 -6.72 4.39
CA MET A 71 22.62 -7.31 5.29
C MET A 71 23.65 -8.11 4.50
N LEU A 72 24.92 -7.98 4.88
CA LEU A 72 26.02 -8.73 4.31
C LEU A 72 27.12 -8.88 5.36
N PHE A 73 27.36 -10.12 5.76
CA PHE A 73 28.39 -10.47 6.75
C PHE A 73 29.64 -11.03 6.07
N GLY A 74 30.80 -10.70 6.63
CA GLY A 74 32.09 -11.17 6.12
C GLY A 74 32.42 -10.63 4.72
N LYS A 75 33.43 -11.23 4.08
CA LYS A 75 33.89 -10.82 2.76
C LYS A 75 33.24 -11.66 1.67
N ASN A 76 32.44 -11.01 0.82
CA ASN A 76 31.91 -11.60 -0.40
C ASN A 76 31.91 -10.56 -1.53
N ASP A 77 32.91 -10.64 -2.41
CA ASP A 77 33.15 -9.62 -3.45
C ASP A 77 31.99 -9.54 -4.46
N LEU A 78 31.29 -10.65 -4.74
CA LEU A 78 30.15 -10.65 -5.65
C LEU A 78 28.93 -9.95 -5.05
N TYR A 79 28.65 -10.17 -3.76
CA TYR A 79 27.58 -9.45 -3.08
C TYR A 79 27.91 -7.98 -2.85
N GLU A 80 29.17 -7.63 -2.61
CA GLU A 80 29.56 -6.20 -2.57
C GLU A 80 29.32 -5.52 -3.91
N ARG A 81 29.66 -6.18 -5.02
CA ARG A 81 29.35 -5.70 -6.38
C ARG A 81 27.84 -5.59 -6.62
N ALA A 82 27.05 -6.55 -6.16
CA ALA A 82 25.59 -6.46 -6.24
C ALA A 82 25.06 -5.26 -5.43
N LEU A 83 25.52 -5.08 -4.20
CA LEU A 83 25.14 -3.91 -3.38
C LEU A 83 25.60 -2.59 -4.02
N GLU A 84 26.70 -2.58 -4.77
CA GLU A 84 27.15 -1.39 -5.49
C GLU A 84 26.14 -0.93 -6.54
N THR A 85 25.54 -1.87 -7.31
CA THR A 85 24.46 -1.52 -8.26
C THR A 85 23.28 -0.82 -7.57
N HIS A 86 23.00 -1.17 -6.30
CA HIS A 86 21.99 -0.48 -5.51
C HIS A 86 22.44 0.90 -5.04
N ARG A 87 23.73 1.11 -4.73
CA ARG A 87 24.30 2.40 -4.33
C ARG A 87 24.28 3.38 -5.49
N GLU A 88 24.70 2.98 -6.68
CA GLU A 88 24.66 3.82 -7.89
C GLU A 88 23.24 4.31 -8.19
N HIS A 89 22.26 3.42 -8.13
CA HIS A 89 20.85 3.80 -8.26
C HIS A 89 20.39 4.74 -7.12
N ASN A 90 20.86 4.51 -5.90
CA ASN A 90 20.50 5.40 -4.78
C ASN A 90 21.07 6.80 -4.95
N GLU A 91 22.28 6.94 -5.45
CA GLU A 91 22.90 8.22 -5.79
C GLU A 91 22.11 8.94 -6.90
N MET A 92 21.67 8.19 -7.92
CA MET A 92 20.87 8.73 -9.02
C MET A 92 19.54 9.32 -8.57
N HIS A 93 18.84 8.65 -7.63
CA HIS A 93 17.49 9.03 -7.20
C HIS A 93 17.41 9.71 -5.82
N GLY A 94 18.55 9.88 -5.14
CA GLY A 94 18.61 10.49 -3.81
C GLY A 94 18.12 9.60 -2.66
N TYR A 95 18.21 8.27 -2.80
CA TYR A 95 17.80 7.31 -1.78
C TYR A 95 18.91 7.01 -0.75
N GLY A 96 18.50 6.59 0.46
CA GLY A 96 19.44 6.09 1.48
C GLY A 96 19.86 4.63 1.25
N MET A 97 20.99 4.23 1.84
CA MET A 97 21.42 2.83 1.93
C MET A 97 21.86 2.48 3.36
N LYS A 98 21.35 1.38 3.91
CA LYS A 98 21.71 0.86 5.23
C LYS A 98 22.09 -0.62 5.08
N VAL A 99 23.33 -1.00 5.42
CA VAL A 99 23.77 -2.40 5.32
C VAL A 99 24.24 -2.87 6.69
N LEU A 100 23.59 -3.89 7.25
CA LEU A 100 24.08 -4.56 8.44
C LEU A 100 25.33 -5.37 8.06
N ARG A 101 26.46 -5.03 8.69
CA ARG A 101 27.77 -5.65 8.42
C ARG A 101 28.17 -6.72 9.43
N GLU A 102 27.58 -6.66 10.62
CA GLU A 102 27.88 -7.55 11.73
C GLU A 102 26.64 -8.33 12.13
N GLN A 103 26.82 -9.62 12.40
CA GLN A 103 25.75 -10.49 12.83
C GLN A 103 25.34 -10.13 14.28
N LEU A 104 24.05 -9.90 14.50
CA LEU A 104 23.50 -9.53 15.81
C LEU A 104 23.20 -10.74 16.68
N THR A 105 22.73 -11.82 16.06
CA THR A 105 22.38 -13.08 16.71
C THR A 105 22.64 -14.24 15.79
N ASP A 106 22.80 -15.44 16.35
CA ASP A 106 22.77 -16.66 15.57
C ASP A 106 21.38 -16.87 14.93
N GLY A 107 21.37 -17.42 13.72
CA GLY A 107 20.16 -17.82 13.01
C GLY A 107 19.50 -16.72 12.15
N TYR A 108 18.19 -16.89 11.94
CA TYR A 108 17.43 -16.24 10.86
C TYR A 108 16.91 -14.83 11.21
N TRP A 109 17.06 -14.38 12.46
CA TRP A 109 16.38 -13.18 12.96
C TRP A 109 17.05 -11.85 12.62
N ASN A 110 18.28 -11.88 12.10
CA ASN A 110 19.08 -10.67 11.84
C ASN A 110 18.35 -9.65 10.94
N LYS A 111 17.64 -10.12 9.90
CA LYS A 111 16.82 -9.28 9.01
C LYS A 111 15.77 -8.50 9.80
N LEU A 112 14.93 -9.21 10.56
CA LEU A 112 13.82 -8.59 11.31
C LEU A 112 14.33 -7.69 12.45
N LEU A 113 15.37 -8.11 13.17
CA LEU A 113 15.99 -7.32 14.24
C LEU A 113 16.59 -6.01 13.72
N TYR A 114 17.27 -6.06 12.56
CA TYR A 114 17.88 -4.88 11.98
C TYR A 114 16.85 -3.90 11.44
N ILE A 115 15.82 -4.38 10.74
CA ILE A 115 14.72 -3.51 10.32
C ILE A 115 14.03 -2.90 11.55
N LEU A 116 13.80 -3.69 12.60
CA LEU A 116 13.20 -3.18 13.85
C LEU A 116 14.03 -2.05 14.46
N SER A 117 15.36 -2.20 14.55
CA SER A 117 16.22 -1.15 15.13
C SER A 117 16.19 0.14 14.29
N LEU A 118 16.19 0.02 12.96
CA LEU A 118 16.08 1.16 12.05
C LEU A 118 14.71 1.85 12.15
N LEU A 119 13.61 1.08 12.27
CA LEU A 119 12.28 1.63 12.46
C LEU A 119 12.19 2.44 13.76
N VAL A 120 12.76 1.93 14.87
CA VAL A 120 12.81 2.66 16.15
C VAL A 120 13.61 3.95 16.01
N GLU A 121 14.76 3.90 15.33
CA GLU A 121 15.59 5.10 15.07
C GLU A 121 14.83 6.16 14.27
N GLU A 122 14.14 5.78 13.20
CA GLU A 122 13.39 6.71 12.36
C GLU A 122 12.11 7.23 13.04
N LEU A 123 11.43 6.41 13.84
CA LEU A 123 10.26 6.85 14.60
C LEU A 123 10.61 7.85 15.71
N ALA A 124 11.86 7.84 16.19
CA ALA A 124 12.36 8.85 17.13
C ALA A 124 12.65 10.22 16.47
N LYS A 125 12.66 10.30 15.13
CA LYS A 125 12.87 11.55 14.38
C LYS A 125 11.54 12.27 14.12
N PRO A 126 11.55 13.60 13.96
CA PRO A 126 10.36 14.34 13.54
C PRO A 126 9.80 13.84 12.18
N PRO A 127 8.47 13.86 11.96
CA PRO A 127 7.85 13.35 10.74
C PRO A 127 8.43 13.93 9.44
N THR A 128 8.83 15.19 9.45
CA THR A 128 9.37 15.90 8.27
C THR A 128 10.80 15.48 7.89
N ARG A 129 11.50 14.74 8.75
CA ARG A 129 12.90 14.35 8.54
C ARG A 129 13.14 12.84 8.52
N ARG A 130 12.19 12.05 9.00
CA ARG A 130 12.32 10.59 8.99
C ARG A 130 12.17 10.03 7.59
N ILE A 131 12.86 8.93 7.33
CA ILE A 131 12.54 8.03 6.21
C ILE A 131 11.07 7.62 6.34
N GLU A 132 10.37 7.54 5.22
CA GLU A 132 8.99 7.07 5.13
C GLU A 132 8.96 5.57 4.87
N TRP A 133 9.77 5.10 3.92
CA TRP A 133 9.76 3.71 3.50
C TRP A 133 11.16 3.12 3.52
N PHE A 134 11.27 1.93 4.12
CA PHE A 134 12.41 1.07 3.90
C PHE A 134 12.10 0.07 2.79
N MET A 135 12.99 -0.04 1.81
CA MET A 135 12.99 -1.15 0.86
C MET A 135 14.03 -2.17 1.33
N TRP A 136 13.58 -3.32 1.84
CA TRP A 136 14.49 -4.43 2.08
C TRP A 136 14.95 -5.02 0.74
N VAL A 137 16.24 -5.34 0.65
CA VAL A 137 16.82 -6.08 -0.46
C VAL A 137 17.90 -7.03 0.04
N ASP A 138 17.78 -8.33 -0.27
CA ASP A 138 18.83 -9.29 0.04
C ASP A 138 20.10 -9.02 -0.80
N ALA A 139 21.29 -9.25 -0.25
CA ALA A 139 22.58 -8.93 -0.91
C ALA A 139 22.88 -9.72 -2.21
N HIS A 140 22.01 -10.67 -2.56
CA HIS A 140 22.10 -11.46 -3.79
C HIS A 140 21.14 -10.98 -4.89
N VAL A 141 20.44 -9.88 -4.64
CA VAL A 141 19.61 -9.20 -5.63
C VAL A 141 20.48 -8.15 -6.31
N VAL A 142 20.45 -8.13 -7.64
CA VAL A 142 21.22 -7.20 -8.47
C VAL A 142 20.25 -6.22 -9.10
N LEU A 143 20.59 -4.94 -9.08
CA LEU A 143 19.86 -3.91 -9.78
C LEU A 143 20.35 -3.82 -11.22
N LEU A 144 19.44 -4.05 -12.17
CA LEU A 144 19.73 -4.11 -13.61
C LEU A 144 19.50 -2.77 -14.31
N ASN A 145 18.40 -2.09 -13.98
CA ASN A 145 18.03 -0.83 -14.64
C ASN A 145 17.97 0.33 -13.63
N PRO A 146 19.01 1.18 -13.57
CA PRO A 146 19.05 2.30 -12.64
C PRO A 146 18.07 3.42 -12.96
N GLN A 147 17.45 3.44 -14.15
CA GLN A 147 16.55 4.52 -14.58
C GLN A 147 15.18 4.47 -13.89
N ILE A 148 14.79 3.36 -13.27
CA ILE A 148 13.44 3.17 -12.72
C ILE A 148 13.40 3.69 -11.27
N PRO A 149 12.63 4.75 -10.97
CA PRO A 149 12.49 5.24 -9.60
C PRO A 149 11.66 4.27 -8.74
N LEU A 150 11.92 4.22 -7.43
CA LEU A 150 11.20 3.32 -6.52
C LEU A 150 9.80 3.81 -6.15
N ASP A 151 9.53 5.10 -6.31
CA ASP A 151 8.26 5.72 -5.93
C ASP A 151 7.05 5.16 -6.66
N ILE A 152 7.25 4.63 -7.87
CA ILE A 152 6.18 4.03 -8.67
C ILE A 152 5.60 2.78 -8.01
N PHE A 153 6.37 2.12 -7.14
CA PHE A 153 5.96 0.94 -6.39
C PHE A 153 5.32 1.28 -5.06
N LEU A 154 5.22 2.56 -4.70
CA LEU A 154 4.63 2.99 -3.45
C LEU A 154 3.23 3.58 -3.69
N PRO A 155 2.31 3.49 -2.70
CA PRO A 155 1.01 4.09 -2.82
C PRO A 155 1.14 5.59 -3.02
N VAL A 156 0.33 6.14 -3.93
CA VAL A 156 0.21 7.59 -4.09
C VAL A 156 -0.22 8.19 -2.75
N GLN A 157 0.28 9.39 -2.42
CA GLN A 157 -0.07 10.11 -1.17
C GLN A 157 -1.50 10.66 -1.17
N ASP A 158 -2.49 9.85 -1.55
CA ASP A 158 -3.90 10.13 -1.39
C ASP A 158 -4.45 9.47 -0.11
N ASN A 159 -5.71 9.77 0.21
CA ASN A 159 -6.33 9.24 1.42
C ASN A 159 -6.69 7.74 1.30
N ASN A 160 -6.54 7.11 0.12
CA ASN A 160 -7.05 5.77 -0.12
C ASN A 160 -6.13 4.70 0.48
N PHE A 161 -4.83 4.97 0.63
CA PHE A 161 -3.83 3.96 1.06
C PHE A 161 -3.04 4.37 2.31
N ARG A 162 -3.61 5.25 3.16
CA ARG A 162 -2.91 5.72 4.38
C ARG A 162 -2.60 4.60 5.38
N GLU A 163 -3.38 3.53 5.34
CA GLU A 163 -3.25 2.36 6.20
C GLU A 163 -2.38 1.26 5.58
N THR A 164 -1.85 1.45 4.36
CA THR A 164 -0.88 0.52 3.77
C THR A 164 0.48 0.72 4.43
N HIS A 165 1.03 -0.35 4.99
CA HIS A 165 2.28 -0.31 5.75
C HIS A 165 3.29 -1.37 5.32
N PHE A 166 2.88 -2.31 4.49
CA PHE A 166 3.75 -3.33 3.93
C PHE A 166 3.40 -3.56 2.45
N ILE A 167 4.43 -3.65 1.61
CA ILE A 167 4.28 -4.01 0.21
C ILE A 167 5.24 -5.15 -0.07
N GLY A 168 4.71 -6.29 -0.48
CA GLY A 168 5.53 -7.47 -0.76
C GLY A 168 5.21 -8.07 -2.12
N THR A 169 5.75 -9.25 -2.35
CA THR A 169 5.42 -10.10 -3.50
C THR A 169 5.06 -11.49 -3.01
N ARG A 170 4.23 -12.17 -3.80
CA ARG A 170 3.97 -13.61 -3.66
C ARG A 170 4.35 -14.33 -4.94
N ASN A 171 4.72 -15.60 -4.82
CA ASN A 171 4.84 -16.53 -5.93
C ASN A 171 4.11 -17.82 -5.57
N ASP A 172 3.14 -18.23 -6.39
CA ASP A 172 2.28 -19.40 -6.14
C ASP A 172 1.66 -19.41 -4.73
N GLY A 173 1.27 -18.22 -4.23
CA GLY A 173 0.67 -18.03 -2.90
C GLY A 173 1.69 -17.85 -1.76
N ASP A 174 2.97 -18.10 -1.97
CA ASP A 174 4.00 -17.96 -0.95
C ASP A 174 4.63 -16.56 -0.95
N PHE A 175 4.72 -15.93 0.23
CA PHE A 175 5.45 -14.67 0.39
C PHE A 175 6.96 -14.84 0.12
N VAL A 176 7.53 -13.87 -0.60
CA VAL A 176 8.97 -13.88 -0.91
C VAL A 176 9.71 -12.71 -0.24
N PRO A 177 10.59 -12.98 0.73
CA PRO A 177 11.17 -11.97 1.62
C PRO A 177 12.47 -11.35 1.07
N SER A 178 12.80 -11.57 -0.21
CA SER A 178 14.04 -11.06 -0.81
C SER A 178 13.97 -9.56 -1.10
N VAL A 179 12.76 -9.07 -1.43
CA VAL A 179 12.47 -7.67 -1.72
C VAL A 179 11.08 -7.33 -1.18
N PHE A 180 10.98 -6.29 -0.36
CA PHE A 180 9.69 -5.77 0.11
C PHE A 180 9.88 -4.34 0.62
N PHE A 181 8.79 -3.58 0.69
CA PHE A 181 8.73 -2.28 1.33
C PHE A 181 8.02 -2.36 2.67
N ILE A 182 8.55 -1.66 3.66
CA ILE A 182 7.95 -1.53 4.99
C ILE A 182 7.94 -0.06 5.40
N HIS A 183 6.76 0.43 5.79
CA HIS A 183 6.55 1.81 6.17
C HIS A 183 7.12 2.07 7.57
N VAL A 184 7.70 3.26 7.79
CA VAL A 184 8.14 3.71 9.10
C VAL A 184 6.92 4.12 9.93
N HIS A 185 6.33 3.12 10.60
CA HIS A 185 5.09 3.27 11.35
C HIS A 185 5.06 2.36 12.59
N PRO A 186 4.36 2.73 13.68
CA PRO A 186 4.18 1.85 14.84
C PRO A 186 3.55 0.49 14.49
N TRP A 187 2.73 0.42 13.43
CA TRP A 187 2.20 -0.85 12.91
C TRP A 187 3.33 -1.82 12.53
N SER A 188 4.37 -1.32 11.86
CA SER A 188 5.52 -2.13 11.41
C SER A 188 6.34 -2.66 12.58
N ILE A 189 6.46 -1.89 13.66
CA ILE A 189 7.06 -2.36 14.92
C ILE A 189 6.28 -3.56 15.46
N LYS A 190 4.95 -3.44 15.53
CA LYS A 190 4.07 -4.50 16.03
C LYS A 190 4.18 -5.77 15.20
N LEU A 191 4.17 -5.63 13.87
CA LEU A 191 4.37 -6.74 12.92
C LEU A 191 5.66 -7.49 13.21
N LEU A 192 6.80 -6.79 13.26
CA LEU A 192 8.10 -7.42 13.42
C LEU A 192 8.27 -8.07 14.79
N VAL A 193 7.80 -7.41 15.86
CA VAL A 193 7.82 -7.98 17.21
C VAL A 193 7.02 -9.27 17.27
N LYS A 194 5.81 -9.27 16.69
CA LYS A 194 4.95 -10.47 16.68
C LYS A 194 5.57 -11.59 15.85
N ALA A 195 6.11 -11.28 14.66
CA ALA A 195 6.80 -12.25 13.81
C ALA A 195 7.99 -12.90 14.52
N MET A 196 8.82 -12.13 15.23
CA MET A 196 9.94 -12.68 16.00
C MET A 196 9.49 -13.48 17.23
N ALA A 197 8.29 -13.22 17.75
CA ALA A 197 7.74 -13.95 18.89
C ALA A 197 7.07 -15.28 18.50
N VAL A 198 6.78 -15.53 17.21
CA VAL A 198 6.13 -16.78 16.74
C VAL A 198 6.77 -18.04 17.31
N PRO A 199 8.10 -18.26 17.27
CA PRO A 199 8.69 -19.48 17.81
C PRO A 199 8.55 -19.65 19.33
N MET A 200 8.24 -18.56 20.05
CA MET A 200 8.05 -18.57 21.50
C MET A 200 6.59 -18.77 21.89
N ILE A 201 5.66 -18.49 20.98
CA ILE A 201 4.21 -18.50 21.23
C ILE A 201 3.57 -19.75 20.64
N ASP A 202 4.10 -20.25 19.53
CA ASP A 202 3.57 -21.43 18.83
C ASP A 202 4.64 -22.51 18.72
N GLU A 203 4.61 -23.44 19.68
CA GLU A 203 5.51 -24.61 19.72
C GLU A 203 5.27 -25.57 18.54
N LEU A 204 4.12 -25.47 17.85
CA LEU A 204 3.76 -26.27 16.69
C LEU A 204 4.10 -25.58 15.36
N ALA A 205 4.60 -24.34 15.40
CA ALA A 205 5.01 -23.65 14.19
C ALA A 205 6.21 -24.39 13.56
N GLU A 206 5.94 -25.19 12.53
CA GLU A 206 6.97 -25.83 11.71
C GLU A 206 7.68 -24.79 10.84
N LEU A 207 8.57 -24.01 11.45
CA LEU A 207 9.27 -22.90 10.78
C LEU A 207 10.45 -23.37 9.89
N GLY A 208 10.95 -24.59 10.12
CA GLY A 208 12.00 -25.22 9.30
C GLY A 208 13.25 -24.34 9.14
N SER A 209 13.92 -24.44 7.99
CA SER A 209 15.18 -23.72 7.72
C SER A 209 14.99 -22.29 7.17
N ALA A 210 13.78 -21.75 7.16
CA ALA A 210 13.45 -20.42 6.66
C ALA A 210 12.52 -19.71 7.65
N MET A 211 12.96 -19.68 8.92
CA MET A 211 12.10 -19.30 10.05
C MET A 211 11.59 -17.87 9.95
N ASP A 212 12.47 -16.94 9.55
CA ASP A 212 12.13 -15.53 9.35
C ASP A 212 11.04 -15.35 8.29
N ARG A 213 11.19 -16.02 7.14
CA ARG A 213 10.20 -16.01 6.06
C ARG A 213 8.85 -16.53 6.53
N ARG A 214 8.83 -17.72 7.15
CA ARG A 214 7.58 -18.38 7.55
C ARG A 214 6.87 -17.61 8.66
N ALA A 215 7.62 -17.15 9.67
CA ALA A 215 7.04 -16.36 10.76
C ALA A 215 6.49 -15.03 10.26
N LEU A 216 7.21 -14.33 9.37
CA LEU A 216 6.72 -13.09 8.78
C LEU A 216 5.48 -13.33 7.91
N SER A 217 5.49 -14.36 7.05
CA SER A 217 4.33 -14.72 6.23
C SER A 217 3.10 -15.05 7.09
N TYR A 218 3.28 -15.84 8.14
CA TYR A 218 2.22 -16.23 9.06
C TYR A 218 1.55 -15.00 9.69
N ILE A 219 2.34 -14.05 10.20
CA ILE A 219 1.79 -12.84 10.81
C ILE A 219 1.16 -11.89 9.78
N LEU A 220 1.74 -11.77 8.58
CA LEU A 220 1.15 -10.95 7.50
C LEU A 220 -0.25 -11.44 7.10
N ASP A 221 -0.53 -12.73 7.27
CA ASP A 221 -1.82 -13.35 6.94
C ASP A 221 -2.88 -13.23 8.05
N GLU A 222 -2.50 -12.79 9.25
CA GLU A 222 -3.46 -12.56 10.32
C GLU A 222 -4.36 -11.34 10.05
N THR A 223 -5.62 -11.42 10.47
CA THR A 223 -6.63 -10.35 10.28
C THR A 223 -6.20 -8.99 10.84
N GLU A 224 -5.34 -8.99 11.86
CA GLU A 224 -4.80 -7.77 12.45
C GLU A 224 -3.84 -6.99 11.52
N PHE A 225 -3.16 -7.69 10.60
CA PHE A 225 -2.14 -7.10 9.73
C PHE A 225 -2.57 -7.07 8.26
N ARG A 226 -3.34 -8.07 7.83
CA ARG A 226 -3.71 -8.30 6.43
C ARG A 226 -4.18 -7.03 5.70
N ASP A 227 -5.07 -6.26 6.31
CA ASP A 227 -5.68 -5.06 5.71
C ASP A 227 -4.67 -3.93 5.40
N SER A 228 -3.46 -4.00 5.97
CA SER A 228 -2.37 -3.04 5.77
C SER A 228 -1.28 -3.54 4.81
N VAL A 229 -1.49 -4.68 4.17
CA VAL A 229 -0.55 -5.35 3.26
C VAL A 229 -1.07 -5.28 1.83
N ILE A 230 -0.18 -4.97 0.89
CA ILE A 230 -0.46 -5.07 -0.55
C ILE A 230 0.60 -5.96 -1.19
N TYR A 231 0.17 -6.95 -1.99
CA TYR A 231 1.08 -7.73 -2.83
C TYR A 231 1.12 -7.18 -4.26
N GLN A 232 2.33 -7.03 -4.78
CA GLN A 232 2.61 -6.58 -6.12
C GLN A 232 3.02 -7.74 -7.03
N PRO A 233 2.88 -7.57 -8.36
CA PRO A 233 3.25 -8.60 -9.32
C PRO A 233 4.69 -9.09 -9.14
N TRP A 234 4.84 -10.41 -9.09
CA TRP A 234 6.12 -11.10 -8.90
C TRP A 234 7.23 -10.63 -9.86
N HIS A 235 6.90 -10.51 -11.15
CA HIS A 235 7.87 -10.21 -12.21
C HIS A 235 8.46 -8.80 -12.10
N TRP A 236 7.93 -7.93 -11.24
CA TRP A 236 8.51 -6.61 -11.00
C TRP A 236 9.84 -6.67 -10.24
N PHE A 237 10.05 -7.69 -9.41
CA PHE A 237 11.20 -7.74 -8.49
C PHE A 237 12.03 -9.03 -8.58
N HIS A 238 11.55 -10.05 -9.30
CA HIS A 238 12.08 -11.42 -9.23
C HIS A 238 12.36 -12.04 -10.60
N GLU A 239 12.98 -11.29 -11.51
CA GLU A 239 13.43 -11.87 -12.78
C GLU A 239 14.55 -12.90 -12.55
N SER A 240 14.39 -14.07 -13.17
CA SER A 240 15.41 -15.12 -13.16
C SER A 240 16.42 -14.85 -14.27
N PHE A 241 17.64 -14.49 -13.91
CA PHE A 241 18.73 -14.34 -14.87
C PHE A 241 19.23 -15.71 -15.35
N SER A 242 19.41 -15.88 -16.65
CA SER A 242 20.07 -17.05 -17.22
C SER A 242 21.23 -16.62 -18.12
N SER A 243 22.44 -17.13 -17.85
CA SER A 243 23.60 -16.90 -18.74
C SER A 243 23.41 -17.49 -20.13
N ASN A 244 22.50 -18.46 -20.26
CA ASN A 244 22.22 -19.20 -21.50
C ASN A 244 20.88 -18.81 -22.11
N ALA A 245 20.21 -17.79 -21.57
CA ALA A 245 19.01 -17.25 -22.16
C ALA A 245 19.36 -16.81 -23.60
N LYS A 246 18.57 -17.23 -24.59
CA LYS A 246 18.72 -16.72 -25.95
C LYS A 246 18.69 -15.20 -25.88
N GLU A 247 19.56 -14.51 -26.62
CA GLU A 247 19.52 -13.04 -26.78
C GLU A 247 18.07 -12.56 -26.86
N GLY A 248 17.64 -11.76 -25.88
CA GLY A 248 16.27 -11.24 -25.78
C GLY A 248 15.28 -12.04 -24.92
N SER A 249 15.70 -13.04 -24.14
CA SER A 249 14.83 -13.70 -23.15
C SER A 249 14.84 -13.09 -21.75
N ASP A 250 15.86 -12.29 -21.41
CA ASP A 250 15.76 -11.34 -20.29
C ASP A 250 14.83 -10.20 -20.74
N ARG A 251 13.75 -9.93 -20.00
CA ARG A 251 12.83 -8.83 -20.34
C ARG A 251 13.60 -7.50 -20.27
N ARG A 252 13.81 -6.84 -21.42
CA ARG A 252 14.51 -5.54 -21.47
C ARG A 252 13.81 -4.55 -20.54
N GLY A 253 14.61 -3.74 -19.84
CA GLY A 253 14.10 -2.77 -18.88
C GLY A 253 13.66 -3.32 -17.53
N THR A 254 13.92 -4.60 -17.20
CA THR A 254 13.69 -5.14 -15.85
C THR A 254 14.52 -4.40 -14.78
N LEU A 255 13.94 -4.20 -13.59
CA LEU A 255 14.60 -3.53 -12.46
C LEU A 255 15.59 -4.43 -11.73
N LEU A 256 15.18 -5.63 -11.31
CA LEU A 256 15.95 -6.51 -10.43
C LEU A 256 16.11 -7.91 -11.01
N ALA A 257 17.28 -8.51 -10.78
CA ALA A 257 17.51 -9.95 -10.95
C ALA A 257 17.87 -10.59 -9.61
N GLN A 258 17.40 -11.82 -9.39
CA GLN A 258 17.66 -12.56 -8.15
C GLN A 258 18.50 -13.81 -8.36
N PHE A 259 19.45 -14.01 -7.45
CA PHE A 259 20.30 -15.19 -7.40
C PHE A 259 20.10 -15.93 -6.07
N PRO A 260 18.97 -16.66 -5.89
CA PRO A 260 18.64 -17.33 -4.64
C PRO A 260 19.57 -18.51 -4.31
N SER A 261 19.56 -18.94 -3.05
CA SER A 261 20.45 -20.01 -2.53
C SER A 261 20.16 -21.40 -3.11
N ASN A 262 18.95 -21.65 -3.59
CA ASN A 262 18.56 -22.91 -4.25
C ASN A 262 19.31 -23.17 -5.56
N LEU A 263 19.92 -22.15 -6.18
CA LEU A 263 20.81 -22.29 -7.34
C LEU A 263 22.18 -22.93 -6.99
N LYS A 264 22.46 -23.16 -5.70
CA LYS A 264 23.68 -23.82 -5.20
C LYS A 264 24.95 -23.24 -5.84
N ALA A 265 25.82 -24.08 -6.42
CA ALA A 265 27.08 -23.65 -7.03
C ALA A 265 26.88 -22.81 -8.31
N ALA A 266 25.81 -23.05 -9.06
CA ALA A 266 25.52 -22.31 -10.29
C ALA A 266 25.26 -20.82 -10.02
N ARG A 267 24.74 -20.52 -8.81
CA ARG A 267 24.49 -19.16 -8.32
C ARG A 267 25.67 -18.21 -8.54
N TRP A 268 26.86 -18.64 -8.15
CA TRP A 268 28.04 -17.76 -8.15
C TRP A 268 28.48 -17.40 -9.56
N LYS A 269 28.44 -18.39 -10.47
CA LYS A 269 28.72 -18.16 -11.88
C LYS A 269 27.69 -17.23 -12.50
N GLN A 270 26.40 -17.49 -12.30
CA GLN A 270 25.33 -16.66 -12.86
C GLN A 270 25.36 -15.22 -12.33
N LEU A 271 25.63 -15.03 -11.04
CA LEU A 271 25.78 -13.70 -10.43
C LEU A 271 26.99 -12.96 -11.02
N ALA A 272 28.13 -13.64 -11.16
CA ALA A 272 29.32 -13.04 -11.78
C ALA A 272 29.04 -12.66 -13.25
N ASP A 273 28.47 -13.58 -14.03
CA ASP A 273 28.11 -13.35 -15.43
C ASP A 273 27.15 -12.15 -15.56
N CYS A 274 26.15 -12.04 -14.68
CA CYS A 274 25.22 -10.92 -14.63
C CYS A 274 25.92 -9.59 -14.36
N LEU A 275 26.75 -9.53 -13.32
CA LEU A 275 27.48 -8.31 -12.95
C LEU A 275 28.50 -7.90 -14.03
N ASP A 276 29.10 -8.86 -14.73
CA ASP A 276 30.03 -8.59 -15.83
C ASP A 276 29.30 -8.07 -17.07
N ARG A 277 28.06 -8.54 -17.34
CA ARG A 277 27.19 -8.02 -18.41
C ARG A 277 26.80 -6.56 -18.19
N LEU A 278 26.51 -6.14 -16.96
CA LEU A 278 26.10 -4.75 -16.66
C LEU A 278 27.16 -3.71 -17.07
N HIS A 279 28.44 -4.08 -17.04
CA HIS A 279 29.53 -3.18 -17.44
C HIS A 279 29.75 -3.13 -18.96
N ARG A 280 29.12 -4.03 -19.74
CA ARG A 280 29.22 -4.08 -21.19
C ARG A 280 28.05 -3.31 -21.81
N ILE A 281 28.32 -2.12 -22.33
CA ILE A 281 27.30 -1.21 -22.91
C ILE A 281 26.42 -1.92 -23.94
N GLU A 282 27.00 -2.76 -24.79
CA GLU A 282 26.30 -3.49 -25.86
C GLU A 282 25.30 -4.53 -25.34
N GLU A 283 25.50 -5.02 -24.11
CA GLU A 283 24.68 -6.06 -23.47
C GLU A 283 23.80 -5.50 -22.34
N ASN A 284 23.87 -4.18 -22.09
CA ASN A 284 23.12 -3.52 -21.04
C ASN A 284 21.63 -3.47 -21.41
N THR A 285 20.79 -4.03 -20.55
CA THR A 285 19.34 -4.10 -20.73
C THR A 285 18.61 -2.91 -20.14
N ALA A 286 19.32 -1.98 -19.48
CA ALA A 286 18.78 -0.73 -18.98
C ALA A 286 18.26 0.14 -20.13
N ILE A 287 17.02 0.60 -19.98
CA ILE A 287 16.37 1.53 -20.92
C ILE A 287 15.71 2.65 -20.11
N PRO A 288 15.43 3.83 -20.71
CA PRO A 288 14.71 4.91 -20.05
C PRO A 288 13.41 4.43 -19.40
N PHE A 289 13.04 5.00 -18.26
CA PHE A 289 11.87 4.58 -17.49
C PHE A 289 10.59 4.59 -18.34
N GLU A 290 10.44 5.60 -19.20
CA GLU A 290 9.30 5.79 -20.09
C GLU A 290 9.15 4.67 -21.13
N ASP A 291 10.25 3.99 -21.46
CA ASP A 291 10.29 2.87 -22.40
C ASP A 291 10.14 1.51 -21.71
N THR A 292 10.06 1.49 -20.37
CA THR A 292 9.85 0.26 -19.60
C THR A 292 8.38 -0.08 -19.48
N PHE A 293 8.09 -1.36 -19.25
CA PHE A 293 6.73 -1.81 -18.92
C PHE A 293 6.25 -1.33 -17.54
N TYR A 294 7.16 -0.89 -16.66
CA TYR A 294 6.80 -0.48 -15.31
C TYR A 294 5.91 0.75 -15.31
N LEU A 295 6.09 1.70 -16.23
CA LEU A 295 5.27 2.91 -16.28
C LEU A 295 3.78 2.55 -16.40
N GLU A 296 3.40 1.82 -17.45
CA GLU A 296 2.01 1.42 -17.67
C GLU A 296 1.51 0.44 -16.60
N GLU A 297 2.30 -0.57 -16.23
CA GLU A 297 1.84 -1.61 -15.30
C GLU A 297 1.64 -1.08 -13.88
N THR A 298 2.52 -0.20 -13.38
CA THR A 298 2.37 0.38 -12.03
C THR A 298 1.20 1.37 -11.96
N GLU A 299 1.02 2.23 -12.97
CA GLU A 299 -0.12 3.14 -13.05
C GLU A 299 -1.45 2.37 -13.03
N ARG A 300 -1.53 1.33 -13.86
CA ARG A 300 -2.71 0.46 -13.94
C ARG A 300 -2.98 -0.29 -12.63
N PHE A 301 -1.93 -0.79 -11.99
CA PHE A 301 -2.05 -1.50 -10.71
C PHE A 301 -2.65 -0.60 -9.63
N TRP A 302 -2.13 0.63 -9.49
CA TRP A 302 -2.64 1.58 -8.50
C TRP A 302 -4.04 2.13 -8.86
N GLU A 303 -4.39 2.23 -10.14
CA GLU A 303 -5.77 2.49 -10.57
C GLU A 303 -6.73 1.39 -10.12
N LEU A 304 -6.39 0.13 -10.39
CA LEU A 304 -7.20 -1.01 -10.00
C LEU A 304 -7.37 -1.09 -8.47
N ALA A 305 -6.27 -0.90 -7.73
CA ALA A 305 -6.31 -0.87 -6.27
C ALA A 305 -7.24 0.25 -5.75
N ARG A 306 -7.25 1.43 -6.39
CA ARG A 306 -8.16 2.53 -6.03
C ARG A 306 -9.61 2.15 -6.28
N ASP A 307 -9.91 1.52 -7.41
CA ASP A 307 -11.26 1.08 -7.75
C ASP A 307 -11.76 0.02 -6.76
N VAL A 308 -10.94 -0.99 -6.43
CA VAL A 308 -11.29 -2.03 -5.44
C VAL A 308 -11.56 -1.39 -4.07
N ASN A 309 -10.67 -0.52 -3.60
CA ASN A 309 -10.83 0.13 -2.30
C ASN A 309 -12.05 1.07 -2.26
N PHE A 310 -12.35 1.77 -3.36
CA PHE A 310 -13.56 2.58 -3.48
C PHE A 310 -14.82 1.71 -3.37
N MET A 311 -14.86 0.58 -4.09
CA MET A 311 -16.00 -0.34 -4.00
C MET A 311 -16.13 -0.96 -2.61
N LEU A 312 -15.01 -1.21 -1.91
CA LEU A 312 -15.01 -1.70 -0.53
C LEU A 312 -15.59 -0.65 0.43
N LEU A 313 -15.28 0.63 0.23
CA LEU A 313 -15.91 1.71 1.00
C LEU A 313 -17.41 1.76 0.73
N VAL A 314 -17.84 1.60 -0.52
CA VAL A 314 -19.25 1.57 -0.90
C VAL A 314 -19.98 0.41 -0.23
N THR A 315 -19.45 -0.82 -0.26
CA THR A 315 -20.09 -1.97 0.41
C THR A 315 -20.19 -1.76 1.92
N LYS A 316 -19.12 -1.27 2.56
CA LYS A 316 -19.11 -0.96 4.00
C LYS A 316 -20.14 0.13 4.37
N GLN A 317 -20.32 1.14 3.52
CA GLN A 317 -21.32 2.18 3.73
C GLN A 317 -22.75 1.66 3.51
N LEU A 318 -22.97 0.85 2.47
CA LEU A 318 -24.26 0.21 2.21
C LEU A 318 -24.68 -0.68 3.38
N GLN A 319 -23.78 -1.54 3.86
CA GLN A 319 -24.05 -2.41 5.00
C GLN A 319 -24.46 -1.63 6.26
N LYS A 320 -23.78 -0.51 6.53
CA LYS A 320 -24.12 0.38 7.65
C LYS A 320 -25.45 1.11 7.48
N GLY A 321 -25.86 1.37 6.25
CA GLY A 321 -27.12 2.06 5.92
C GLY A 321 -28.35 1.16 6.00
N LEU A 322 -28.18 -0.16 5.97
CA LEU A 322 -29.26 -1.13 6.08
C LEU A 322 -29.69 -1.33 7.53
N THR A 323 -30.99 -1.54 7.74
CA THR A 323 -31.57 -1.83 9.06
C THR A 323 -31.25 -3.25 9.53
N GLU A 324 -31.05 -4.17 8.59
CA GLU A 324 -30.72 -5.56 8.84
C GLU A 324 -29.42 -5.94 8.12
N TRP A 325 -28.70 -6.91 8.68
CA TRP A 325 -27.48 -7.43 8.09
C TRP A 325 -27.77 -8.11 6.75
N ASN A 326 -27.11 -7.67 5.69
CA ASN A 326 -27.18 -8.31 4.39
C ASN A 326 -25.96 -9.20 4.16
N GLU A 327 -26.19 -10.49 3.94
CA GLU A 327 -25.13 -11.49 3.73
C GLU A 327 -24.41 -11.32 2.39
N ASP A 328 -25.12 -10.93 1.33
CA ASP A 328 -24.53 -10.73 0.00
C ASP A 328 -23.56 -9.55 -0.02
N ILE A 329 -23.89 -8.44 0.64
CA ILE A 329 -23.01 -7.29 0.78
C ILE A 329 -21.78 -7.65 1.64
N ALA A 330 -21.99 -8.41 2.72
CA ALA A 330 -20.89 -8.86 3.57
C ALA A 330 -19.92 -9.78 2.81
N ALA A 331 -20.45 -10.73 2.04
CA ALA A 331 -19.66 -11.61 1.19
C ALA A 331 -18.90 -10.84 0.10
N ALA A 332 -19.56 -9.86 -0.52
CA ALA A 332 -18.92 -8.98 -1.51
C ALA A 332 -17.80 -8.11 -0.89
N SER A 333 -18.03 -7.58 0.32
CA SER A 333 -17.01 -6.84 1.07
C SER A 333 -15.80 -7.72 1.39
N SER A 334 -16.03 -8.93 1.90
CA SER A 334 -14.97 -9.89 2.20
C SER A 334 -14.16 -10.24 0.96
N ARG A 335 -14.83 -10.49 -0.19
CA ARG A 335 -14.14 -10.78 -1.44
C ARG A 335 -13.29 -9.60 -1.93
N LEU A 336 -13.75 -8.36 -1.78
CA LEU A 336 -12.95 -7.19 -2.12
C LEU A 336 -11.74 -7.03 -1.19
N GLU A 337 -11.87 -7.36 0.10
CA GLU A 337 -10.74 -7.38 1.06
C GLU A 337 -9.70 -8.43 0.66
N ASP A 338 -10.14 -9.63 0.30
CA ASP A 338 -9.26 -10.70 -0.19
C ASP A 338 -8.56 -10.28 -1.49
N VAL A 339 -9.29 -9.70 -2.45
CA VAL A 339 -8.71 -9.17 -3.69
C VAL A 339 -7.67 -8.10 -3.41
N LEU A 340 -7.99 -7.12 -2.56
CA LEU A 340 -7.06 -6.03 -2.23
C LEU A 340 -5.79 -6.57 -1.55
N SER A 341 -5.94 -7.59 -0.72
CA SER A 341 -4.85 -8.16 0.05
C SER A 341 -4.00 -9.12 -0.77
N TYR A 342 -4.59 -9.95 -1.64
CA TYR A 342 -3.93 -11.12 -2.24
C TYR A 342 -3.93 -11.16 -3.77
N ASP A 343 -4.99 -10.69 -4.42
CA ASP A 343 -5.26 -10.97 -5.84
C ASP A 343 -5.27 -9.71 -6.71
N LEU A 344 -4.67 -8.59 -6.24
CA LEU A 344 -4.61 -7.35 -7.02
C LEU A 344 -3.82 -7.50 -8.34
N ASP A 345 -2.84 -8.40 -8.37
CA ASP A 345 -2.11 -8.75 -9.59
C ASP A 345 -2.93 -9.64 -10.53
N GLN A 346 -3.98 -10.31 -10.04
CA GLN A 346 -4.97 -11.06 -10.81
C GLN A 346 -6.08 -10.15 -11.34
N LYS A 347 -5.72 -9.30 -12.31
CA LYS A 347 -6.61 -8.28 -12.89
C LYS A 347 -8.05 -8.77 -13.18
N GLN A 348 -8.20 -9.97 -13.74
CA GLN A 348 -9.52 -10.51 -14.09
C GLN A 348 -10.39 -10.73 -12.84
N GLN A 349 -9.81 -11.31 -11.79
CA GLN A 349 -10.52 -11.59 -10.53
C GLN A 349 -10.92 -10.29 -9.83
N ALA A 350 -10.02 -9.30 -9.82
CA ALA A 350 -10.30 -7.98 -9.26
C ALA A 350 -11.43 -7.24 -10.00
N MET A 351 -11.42 -7.28 -11.34
CA MET A 351 -12.48 -6.69 -12.16
C MET A 351 -13.82 -7.38 -11.95
N GLU A 352 -13.84 -8.72 -11.83
CA GLU A 352 -15.05 -9.48 -11.54
C GLU A 352 -15.63 -9.12 -10.16
N ALA A 353 -14.79 -9.01 -9.14
CA ALA A 353 -15.23 -8.60 -7.80
C ALA A 353 -15.86 -7.20 -7.80
N ILE A 354 -15.27 -6.24 -8.53
CA ILE A 354 -15.84 -4.90 -8.71
C ILE A 354 -17.21 -4.97 -9.39
N GLU A 355 -17.32 -5.75 -10.46
CA GLU A 355 -18.55 -5.85 -11.25
C GLU A 355 -19.69 -6.52 -10.46
N ASP A 356 -19.37 -7.53 -9.65
CA ASP A 356 -20.35 -8.19 -8.80
C ASP A 356 -20.93 -7.24 -7.75
N VAL A 357 -20.09 -6.37 -7.17
CA VAL A 357 -20.57 -5.31 -6.28
C VAL A 357 -21.47 -4.34 -7.02
N LYS A 358 -21.10 -3.89 -8.24
CA LYS A 358 -21.94 -2.97 -9.04
C LYS A 358 -23.33 -3.56 -9.30
N LYS A 359 -23.42 -4.85 -9.63
CA LYS A 359 -24.70 -5.56 -9.81
C LYS A 359 -25.51 -5.59 -8.52
N LEU A 360 -24.88 -5.87 -7.38
CA LEU A 360 -25.54 -5.86 -6.07
C LEU A 360 -26.10 -4.47 -5.74
N VAL A 361 -25.29 -3.41 -5.89
CA VAL A 361 -25.73 -2.02 -5.65
C VAL A 361 -26.91 -1.64 -6.54
N SER A 362 -26.93 -2.09 -7.81
CA SER A 362 -28.04 -1.79 -8.72
C SER A 362 -29.36 -2.47 -8.35
N THR A 363 -29.30 -3.57 -7.61
CA THR A 363 -30.46 -4.39 -7.23
C THR A 363 -31.08 -3.92 -5.91
N ILE A 364 -30.24 -3.36 -5.02
CA ILE A 364 -30.68 -2.84 -3.73
C ILE A 364 -31.31 -1.46 -3.94
N GLN A 365 -32.64 -1.41 -4.02
CA GLN A 365 -33.37 -0.16 -3.89
C GLN A 365 -33.18 0.37 -2.47
N VAL A 366 -32.40 1.43 -2.29
CA VAL A 366 -32.39 2.18 -1.03
C VAL A 366 -33.81 2.71 -0.82
N PRO A 367 -34.53 2.28 0.23
CA PRO A 367 -35.88 2.78 0.46
C PRO A 367 -35.80 4.28 0.73
N GLN A 368 -36.34 5.07 -0.21
CA GLN A 368 -36.57 6.49 0.00
C GLN A 368 -37.44 6.62 1.26
N ARG A 369 -36.90 7.24 2.32
CA ARG A 369 -37.73 7.56 3.50
C ARG A 369 -38.95 8.33 3.00
N PRO A 370 -40.19 7.92 3.35
CA PRO A 370 -41.36 8.69 2.97
C PRO A 370 -41.22 10.08 3.60
N VAL A 371 -41.11 11.10 2.74
CA VAL A 371 -41.26 12.49 3.13
C VAL A 371 -42.67 12.57 3.72
N LYS A 372 -42.78 12.70 5.05
CA LYS A 372 -44.06 13.00 5.68
C LYS A 372 -44.50 14.33 5.09
N GLU A 373 -45.55 14.30 4.27
CA GLU A 373 -46.33 15.48 3.94
C GLU A 373 -46.70 16.15 5.27
N VAL A 374 -46.14 17.34 5.49
CA VAL A 374 -46.58 18.20 6.58
C VAL A 374 -47.96 18.67 6.17
N ASP A 375 -48.95 18.03 6.79
CA ASP A 375 -50.35 18.40 6.73
C ASP A 375 -50.49 19.90 7.06
N LYS A 376 -51.07 20.65 6.12
CA LYS A 376 -51.29 22.10 6.27
C LYS A 376 -52.49 22.32 7.20
N GLY A 377 -52.29 22.03 8.48
CA GLY A 377 -53.25 22.28 9.55
C GLY A 377 -53.20 23.73 10.06
N GLU A 378 -54.25 24.46 9.74
CA GLU A 378 -54.88 25.59 10.46
C GLU A 378 -54.01 26.45 11.40
N TRP A 379 -53.82 27.70 10.98
CA TRP A 379 -53.41 28.81 11.85
C TRP A 379 -54.60 29.23 12.71
N ILE A 380 -54.52 28.98 14.03
CA ILE A 380 -55.35 29.63 15.04
C ILE A 380 -54.48 30.72 15.69
N GLU A 381 -54.88 31.99 15.54
CA GLU A 381 -54.24 33.13 16.21
C GLU A 381 -54.53 33.11 17.71
N PRO A 382 -53.53 33.39 18.59
CA PRO A 382 -53.75 33.55 20.02
C PRO A 382 -54.04 35.03 20.38
N PRO A 383 -54.73 35.27 21.52
CA PRO A 383 -55.24 36.57 21.96
C PRO A 383 -54.20 37.58 22.43
#